data_AF-A0A5D2KJR9-F1
#
_entry.id   AF-A0A5D2KJR9-F1
#
_cell.length_a   1.000
_cell.length_b   1.000
_cell.length_c   1.000
_cell.angle_alpha   90.00
_cell.angle_beta   90.00
_cell.angle_gamma   90.00
#
_symmetry.space_group_name_H-M   'P 1'
#
loop_
_entity.id
_entity.type
_entity.pdbx_description
1 polymer ?
#
loop_
_entity_poly.entity_id
_entity_poly.type
_entity_poly.pdbx_seq_one_letter_code
_entity_poly.pdbx_strand_id
1 'polypeptide(L)'
;MGKEKEETLGNTNIEDANWLCSLSESELDLLISLKKLALKRASAIGHVQLAKKFDLKMLRALGFVLMEGVKEKVKDLSVIPGMDENATFLDSSNLLKCKVDEVMSIEELNECIAIETRKEFRKRPRGKDALVRSSKRRKADDDEDEETAEDYYPAFTFQDDK
;
A
#
# COMPACT_ATOMS: atom_id res chain seq x y z
N MET A 1 -8.04 38.55 -6.57
CA MET A 1 -8.08 37.50 -7.61
C MET A 1 -7.73 36.18 -6.94
N GLY A 2 -8.75 35.34 -6.71
CA GLY A 2 -8.61 34.03 -6.08
C GLY A 2 -7.91 33.06 -7.02
N LYS A 3 -7.04 32.21 -6.46
CA LYS A 3 -6.55 31.01 -7.16
C LYS A 3 -7.33 29.84 -6.60
N GLU A 4 -8.27 29.36 -7.39
CA GLU A 4 -9.03 28.14 -7.17
C GLU A 4 -8.03 27.00 -6.93
N LYS A 5 -8.15 26.38 -5.76
CA LYS A 5 -7.45 25.15 -5.39
C LYS A 5 -8.46 24.03 -5.57
N GLU A 6 -8.59 23.51 -6.78
CA GLU A 6 -9.48 22.38 -6.97
C GLU A 6 -8.98 21.46 -8.07
N GLU A 7 -8.05 20.59 -7.70
CA GLU A 7 -7.76 19.35 -8.43
C GLU A 7 -7.37 18.28 -7.39
N THR A 8 -8.29 17.87 -6.51
CA THR A 8 -8.04 16.77 -5.56
C THR A 8 -8.59 15.41 -6.01
N LEU A 9 -9.25 15.34 -7.17
CA LEU A 9 -9.74 14.10 -7.77
C LEU A 9 -9.15 13.96 -9.19
N GLY A 10 -7.85 13.69 -9.28
CA GLY A 10 -7.20 13.41 -10.55
C GLY A 10 -7.70 12.09 -11.13
N ASN A 11 -8.55 12.13 -12.17
CA ASN A 11 -9.06 11.03 -13.00
C ASN A 11 -9.61 9.76 -12.30
N THR A 12 -9.60 9.66 -10.98
CA THR A 12 -10.22 8.56 -10.23
C THR A 12 -11.72 8.74 -10.23
N ASN A 13 -12.45 7.69 -10.62
CA ASN A 13 -13.90 7.67 -10.50
C ASN A 13 -14.27 7.93 -9.04
N ILE A 14 -15.23 8.82 -8.81
CA ILE A 14 -15.74 9.17 -7.47
C ILE A 14 -16.15 7.91 -6.70
N GLU A 15 -16.74 6.92 -7.38
CA GLU A 15 -17.14 5.63 -6.81
C GLU A 15 -15.94 4.84 -6.25
N ASP A 16 -14.82 4.87 -6.96
CA ASP A 16 -13.59 4.17 -6.57
C ASP A 16 -12.94 4.86 -5.35
N ALA A 17 -12.95 6.19 -5.32
CA ALA A 17 -12.45 6.96 -4.19
C ALA A 17 -13.33 6.77 -2.94
N ASN A 18 -14.65 6.73 -3.13
CA ASN A 18 -15.60 6.46 -2.06
C ASN A 18 -15.39 5.07 -1.45
N TRP A 19 -15.26 4.06 -2.32
CA TRP A 19 -14.95 2.71 -1.87
C TRP A 19 -13.66 2.66 -1.08
N LEU A 20 -12.57 3.29 -1.54
CA LEU A 20 -11.31 3.36 -0.80
C LEU A 20 -11.46 4.02 0.57
N CYS A 21 -12.25 5.08 0.69
CA CYS A 21 -12.52 5.75 1.97
C CYS A 21 -13.41 4.94 2.92
N SER A 22 -14.20 4.00 2.40
CA SER A 22 -14.97 3.07 3.23
C SER A 22 -14.10 1.98 3.87
N LEU A 23 -12.89 1.73 3.36
CA LEU A 23 -12.03 0.66 3.86
C LEU A 23 -11.38 1.02 5.19
N SER A 24 -11.23 0.02 6.05
CA SER A 24 -10.41 0.11 7.26
C SER A 24 -8.91 0.13 6.93
N GLU A 25 -8.08 0.57 7.88
CA GLU A 25 -6.61 0.66 7.71
C GLU A 25 -5.99 -0.69 7.32
N SER A 26 -6.44 -1.80 7.92
CA SER A 26 -5.95 -3.15 7.62
C SER A 26 -6.34 -3.64 6.22
N GLU A 27 -7.53 -3.27 5.74
CA GLU A 27 -7.98 -3.58 4.38
C GLU A 27 -7.18 -2.79 3.34
N LEU A 28 -6.88 -1.52 3.62
CA LEU A 28 -5.99 -0.71 2.79
C LEU A 28 -4.57 -1.29 2.75
N ASP A 29 -4.03 -1.69 3.91
CA ASP A 29 -2.71 -2.33 4.01
C ASP A 29 -2.66 -3.64 3.22
N LEU A 30 -3.73 -4.44 3.22
CA LEU A 30 -3.84 -5.64 2.41
C LEU A 30 -3.76 -5.31 0.92
N LEU A 31 -4.51 -4.32 0.44
CA LEU A 31 -4.48 -3.90 -0.98
C LEU A 31 -3.11 -3.35 -1.39
N ILE A 32 -2.47 -2.56 -0.54
CA ILE A 32 -1.11 -2.05 -0.75
C ILE A 32 -0.12 -3.23 -0.84
N SER A 33 -0.26 -4.21 0.05
CA SER A 33 0.57 -5.40 0.08
C SER A 33 0.39 -6.26 -1.17
N LEU A 34 -0.85 -6.45 -1.64
CA LEU A 34 -1.16 -7.14 -2.89
C LEU A 34 -0.53 -6.43 -4.09
N LYS A 35 -0.63 -5.10 -4.17
CA LYS A 35 -0.01 -4.31 -5.24
C LYS A 35 1.51 -4.47 -5.24
N LYS A 36 2.14 -4.35 -4.07
CA LYS A 36 3.59 -4.54 -3.90
C LYS A 36 4.02 -5.96 -4.29
N LEU A 37 3.25 -6.98 -3.91
CA LEU A 37 3.53 -8.37 -4.24
C LEU A 37 3.45 -8.61 -5.75
N ALA A 38 2.40 -8.10 -6.40
CA ALA A 38 2.23 -8.18 -7.85
C ALA A 38 3.38 -7.51 -8.61
N LEU A 39 3.79 -6.30 -8.18
CA LEU A 39 4.94 -5.59 -8.73
C LEU A 39 6.23 -6.40 -8.60
N LYS A 40 6.52 -6.92 -7.40
CA LYS A 40 7.71 -7.74 -7.16
C LYS A 40 7.75 -8.98 -8.04
N ARG A 41 6.63 -9.70 -8.16
CA ARG A 41 6.54 -10.89 -9.02
C ARG A 41 6.67 -10.54 -10.51
N ALA A 42 6.01 -9.48 -10.97
CA ALA A 42 6.12 -9.03 -12.37
C ALA A 42 7.57 -8.68 -12.73
N SER A 43 8.29 -8.00 -11.83
CA SER A 43 9.71 -7.70 -12.01
C SER A 43 10.59 -8.94 -12.00
N ALA A 44 10.35 -9.89 -11.10
CA ALA A 44 11.13 -11.14 -11.01
C ALA A 44 11.02 -12.01 -12.28
N ILE A 45 9.87 -11.99 -12.96
CA ILE A 45 9.64 -12.75 -14.20
C ILE A 45 10.03 -11.91 -15.45
N GLY A 46 10.51 -10.67 -15.27
CA GLY A 46 10.88 -9.78 -16.39
C GLY A 46 9.70 -9.15 -17.14
N HIS A 47 8.48 -9.27 -16.62
CA HIS A 47 7.24 -8.74 -17.23
C HIS A 47 6.70 -7.53 -16.47
N VAL A 48 7.50 -6.46 -16.33
CA VAL A 48 7.14 -5.25 -15.58
C VAL A 48 5.84 -4.59 -16.09
N GLN A 49 5.54 -4.71 -17.40
CA GLN A 49 4.30 -4.20 -17.98
C GLN A 49 3.05 -4.87 -17.40
N LEU A 50 3.14 -6.13 -16.95
CA LEU A 50 2.04 -6.83 -16.33
C LEU A 50 1.61 -6.17 -15.02
N ALA A 51 2.55 -5.56 -14.29
CA ALA A 51 2.23 -4.83 -13.07
C ALA A 51 1.32 -3.62 -13.31
N LYS A 52 1.34 -3.03 -14.51
CA LYS A 52 0.42 -1.94 -14.87
C LYS A 52 -1.04 -2.39 -14.97
N LYS A 53 -1.29 -3.70 -15.13
CA LYS A 53 -2.64 -4.26 -15.15
C LYS A 53 -3.25 -4.38 -13.75
N PHE A 54 -2.43 -4.32 -12.69
CA PHE A 54 -2.90 -4.28 -11.30
C PHE A 54 -3.37 -2.87 -10.93
N ASP A 55 -4.38 -2.41 -11.67
CA ASP A 55 -5.11 -1.20 -11.35
C ASP A 55 -6.03 -1.42 -10.14
N LEU A 56 -6.73 -0.36 -9.74
CA LEU A 56 -7.59 -0.40 -8.57
C LEU A 56 -8.73 -1.42 -8.70
N LYS A 57 -9.28 -1.58 -9.92
CA LYS A 57 -10.35 -2.54 -10.20
C LYS A 57 -9.85 -3.97 -10.03
N MET A 58 -8.66 -4.28 -10.55
CA MET A 58 -8.04 -5.58 -10.37
C MET A 58 -7.67 -5.85 -8.90
N LEU A 59 -7.16 -4.85 -8.18
CA LEU A 59 -6.86 -4.97 -6.76
C LEU A 59 -8.12 -5.24 -5.93
N ARG A 60 -9.21 -4.55 -6.23
CA ARG A 60 -10.52 -4.79 -5.59
C ARG A 60 -11.01 -6.21 -5.85
N ALA A 61 -10.95 -6.69 -7.10
CA ALA A 61 -11.34 -8.06 -7.44
C ALA A 61 -10.48 -9.11 -6.72
N LEU A 62 -9.16 -8.91 -6.67
CA LEU A 62 -8.25 -9.81 -5.97
C LEU A 62 -8.48 -9.82 -4.45
N GLY A 63 -8.68 -8.64 -3.85
CA GLY A 63 -9.03 -8.52 -2.44
C GLY A 63 -10.33 -9.27 -2.11
N PHE A 64 -11.36 -9.11 -2.95
CA PHE A 64 -12.63 -9.83 -2.81
C PHE A 64 -12.44 -11.35 -2.85
N VAL A 65 -11.79 -11.88 -3.91
CA VAL A 65 -11.57 -13.33 -4.09
C VAL A 65 -10.75 -13.91 -2.93
N LEU A 66 -9.72 -13.20 -2.49
CA LEU A 66 -8.88 -13.65 -1.38
C LEU A 66 -9.66 -13.68 -0.06
N MET A 67 -10.43 -12.63 0.24
CA MET A 67 -11.25 -12.57 1.44
C MET A 67 -12.37 -13.61 1.43
N GLU A 68 -12.96 -13.89 0.26
CA GLU A 68 -14.00 -14.90 0.11
C GLU A 68 -13.43 -16.31 0.36
N GLY A 69 -12.27 -16.61 -0.20
CA GLY A 69 -11.57 -17.88 0.05
C GLY A 69 -11.14 -18.05 1.51
N VAL A 70 -10.66 -16.98 2.16
CA VAL A 70 -10.37 -17.01 3.61
C VAL A 70 -11.65 -17.26 4.41
N LYS A 71 -12.77 -16.63 4.03
CA LYS A 71 -14.06 -16.83 4.69
C LYS A 71 -14.55 -18.26 4.59
N GLU A 72 -14.46 -18.88 3.42
CA GLU A 72 -14.82 -20.29 3.21
C GLU A 72 -13.99 -21.19 4.14
N LYS A 73 -12.66 -21.00 4.17
CA LYS A 73 -11.74 -21.75 5.03
C LYS A 73 -12.05 -21.58 6.52
N VAL A 74 -12.43 -20.38 6.94
CA VAL A 74 -12.79 -20.09 8.34
C VAL A 74 -14.12 -20.74 8.71
N LYS A 75 -15.10 -20.80 7.79
CA LYS A 75 -16.37 -21.52 8.01
C LYS A 75 -16.16 -23.02 8.16
N ASP A 76 -15.25 -23.61 7.39
CA ASP A 76 -14.88 -25.02 7.55
C ASP A 76 -14.26 -25.30 8.93
N LEU A 77 -13.51 -24.32 9.46
CA LEU A 77 -12.86 -24.40 10.77
C LEU A 77 -13.78 -23.99 11.94
N SER A 78 -14.85 -23.23 11.71
CA SER A 78 -15.79 -22.80 12.75
C SER A 78 -16.65 -23.94 13.31
N VAL A 79 -16.53 -25.14 12.75
CA VAL A 79 -17.02 -26.38 13.36
C VAL A 79 -16.30 -26.65 14.70
N ILE A 80 -15.13 -26.05 14.92
CA ILE A 80 -14.36 -26.12 16.17
C ILE A 80 -14.91 -25.06 17.16
N PRO A 81 -15.36 -25.44 18.37
CA PRO A 81 -15.90 -24.51 19.35
C PRO A 81 -14.91 -23.39 19.72
N GLY A 82 -15.37 -22.13 19.69
CA GLY A 82 -14.56 -20.96 20.04
C GLY A 82 -14.01 -20.16 18.86
N MET A 83 -14.37 -20.53 17.63
CA MET A 83 -13.91 -19.86 16.39
C MET A 83 -15.02 -19.03 15.70
N ASP A 84 -16.20 -18.96 16.31
CA ASP A 84 -17.43 -18.36 15.74
C ASP A 84 -17.26 -16.86 15.45
N GLU A 85 -16.48 -16.16 16.28
CA GLU A 85 -16.21 -14.72 16.16
C GLU A 85 -15.47 -14.39 14.84
N ASN A 86 -14.63 -15.29 14.34
CA ASN A 86 -13.80 -15.05 13.16
C ASN A 86 -14.64 -14.95 11.87
N ALA A 87 -15.72 -15.73 11.76
CA ALA A 87 -16.61 -15.68 10.61
C ALA A 87 -17.37 -14.34 10.57
N THR A 88 -17.84 -13.86 11.73
CA THR A 88 -18.55 -12.59 11.84
C THR A 88 -17.66 -11.38 11.55
N PHE A 89 -16.39 -11.44 11.95
CA PHE A 89 -15.41 -10.40 11.62
C PHE A 89 -15.20 -10.29 10.10
N LEU A 90 -15.06 -11.42 9.40
CA LEU A 90 -14.90 -11.41 7.95
C LEU A 90 -16.13 -10.87 7.23
N ASP A 91 -17.34 -11.21 7.68
CA ASP A 91 -18.58 -10.68 7.09
C ASP A 91 -18.74 -9.15 7.25
N SER A 92 -18.03 -8.53 8.20
CA SER A 92 -18.01 -7.07 8.37
C SER A 92 -17.08 -6.34 7.39
N SER A 93 -16.22 -7.05 6.67
CA SER A 93 -15.24 -6.47 5.75
C SER A 93 -15.89 -5.77 4.56
N ASN A 94 -15.44 -4.54 4.29
CA ASN A 94 -15.87 -3.75 3.13
C ASN A 94 -15.25 -4.27 1.81
N LEU A 95 -14.22 -5.11 1.87
CA LEU A 95 -13.69 -5.82 0.70
C LEU A 95 -14.66 -6.86 0.14
N LEU A 96 -15.52 -7.45 0.98
CA LEU A 96 -16.54 -8.43 0.57
C LEU A 96 -17.85 -7.76 0.09
N LYS A 97 -17.96 -6.44 0.18
CA LYS A 97 -19.14 -5.71 -0.30
C LYS A 97 -19.04 -5.47 -1.81
N CYS A 98 -19.96 -6.08 -2.55
CA CYS A 98 -20.07 -5.91 -4.01
C CYS A 98 -20.64 -4.55 -4.43
N LYS A 99 -21.30 -3.82 -3.52
CA LYS A 99 -21.89 -2.49 -3.78
C LYS A 99 -21.50 -1.53 -2.66
N VAL A 100 -21.28 -0.27 -3.03
CA VAL A 100 -21.13 0.83 -2.07
C VAL A 100 -22.55 1.35 -1.84
N ASP A 101 -23.14 0.99 -0.71
CA ASP A 101 -24.56 1.31 -0.42
C ASP A 101 -24.75 2.78 -0.01
N GLU A 102 -23.69 3.44 0.46
CA GLU A 102 -23.72 4.85 0.91
C GLU A 102 -22.58 5.61 0.22
N VAL A 103 -22.94 6.46 -0.74
CA VAL A 103 -21.97 7.27 -1.50
C VAL A 103 -21.80 8.59 -0.77
N MET A 104 -20.69 8.75 -0.04
CA MET A 104 -20.22 10.05 0.45
C MET A 104 -20.21 11.13 -0.65
N SER A 105 -20.57 12.36 -0.28
CA SER A 105 -20.44 13.54 -1.13
C SER A 105 -18.98 13.88 -1.45
N ILE A 106 -18.76 14.71 -2.48
CA ILE A 106 -17.41 15.13 -2.90
C ILE A 106 -16.72 15.91 -1.76
N GLU A 107 -17.48 16.72 -1.03
CA GLU A 107 -17.00 17.49 0.12
C GLU A 107 -16.51 16.59 1.25
N GLU A 108 -17.31 15.58 1.63
CA GLU A 108 -16.96 14.61 2.68
C GLU A 108 -15.75 13.76 2.27
N LEU A 109 -15.68 13.37 1.00
CA LEU A 109 -14.54 12.61 0.46
C LEU A 109 -13.25 13.41 0.55
N ASN A 110 -13.30 14.69 0.18
CA ASN A 110 -12.17 15.60 0.30
C ASN A 110 -11.72 15.76 1.75
N GLU A 111 -12.64 15.76 2.70
CA GLU A 111 -12.30 15.83 4.13
C GLU A 111 -11.56 14.58 4.61
N CYS A 112 -12.00 13.37 4.24
CA CYS A 112 -11.29 12.12 4.54
C CYS A 112 -9.84 12.13 4.02
N ILE A 113 -9.65 12.54 2.76
CA ILE A 113 -8.30 12.63 2.15
C ILE A 113 -7.45 13.69 2.86
N ALA A 114 -8.05 14.84 3.19
CA ALA A 114 -7.36 15.92 3.88
C ALA A 114 -6.97 15.57 5.32
N ILE A 115 -7.73 14.71 6.01
CA ILE A 115 -7.38 14.22 7.35
C ILE A 115 -6.17 13.30 7.28
N GLU A 116 -6.15 12.34 6.34
CA GLU A 116 -5.09 11.34 6.27
C GLU A 116 -3.75 11.96 5.87
N THR A 117 -3.77 12.88 4.90
CA THR A 117 -2.56 13.66 4.54
C THR A 117 -2.02 14.43 5.75
N ARG A 118 -2.88 15.10 6.53
CA ARG A 118 -2.46 15.81 7.76
C ARG A 118 -1.88 14.87 8.84
N LYS A 119 -2.37 13.63 8.94
CA LYS A 119 -1.89 12.63 9.91
C LYS A 119 -0.52 12.05 9.52
N GLU A 120 -0.29 11.79 8.24
CA GLU A 120 1.02 11.34 7.72
C GLU A 120 2.11 12.42 7.84
N PHE A 121 1.80 13.69 7.52
CA PHE A 121 2.78 14.77 7.58
C PHE A 121 3.17 15.19 9.00
N ARG A 122 2.34 14.91 10.01
CA ARG A 122 2.65 15.21 11.42
C ARG A 122 3.71 14.27 12.03
N LYS A 123 4.00 13.12 11.39
CA LYS A 123 5.00 12.16 11.88
C LYS A 123 6.44 12.43 11.41
N ARG A 124 6.70 13.50 10.64
CA ARG A 124 8.08 13.91 10.30
C ARG A 124 8.55 15.04 11.22
N PRO A 125 9.40 14.79 12.23
CA PRO A 125 10.13 15.89 12.84
C PRO A 125 11.09 16.44 11.77
N ARG A 126 10.87 17.69 11.37
CA ARG A 126 11.86 18.47 10.61
C ARG A 126 13.05 18.71 11.54
N GLY A 127 14.00 17.78 11.56
CA GLY A 127 15.26 17.96 12.26
C GLY A 127 16.14 18.94 11.50
N LYS A 128 16.16 20.21 11.93
CA LYS A 128 17.27 21.15 11.75
C LYS A 128 17.21 22.14 12.91
N ASP A 129 18.17 22.05 13.83
CA ASP A 129 18.82 23.17 14.53
C ASP A 129 19.68 22.63 15.70
N ALA A 130 20.85 22.10 15.37
CA ALA A 130 21.99 22.02 16.28
C ALA A 130 23.24 22.53 15.54
N LEU A 131 23.18 23.80 15.12
CA LEU A 131 24.36 24.57 14.74
C LEU A 131 25.09 24.96 16.04
N VAL A 132 26.04 24.12 16.49
CA VAL A 132 27.08 24.56 17.44
C VAL A 132 28.44 24.16 16.88
N ARG A 133 29.08 25.17 16.28
CA ARG A 133 30.52 25.47 16.26
C ARG A 133 31.48 24.33 16.66
N SER A 134 32.37 23.95 15.75
CA SER A 134 33.81 24.05 16.01
C SER A 134 34.62 24.01 14.72
N SER A 135 35.20 25.16 14.38
CA SER A 135 36.25 25.28 13.39
C SER A 135 37.56 24.79 14.01
N LYS A 136 38.17 23.71 13.49
CA LYS A 136 39.63 23.56 13.57
C LYS A 136 40.18 22.77 12.39
N ARG A 137 40.83 23.54 11.51
CA ARG A 137 41.69 23.13 10.39
C ARG A 137 42.60 21.96 10.75
N ARG A 138 42.69 20.97 9.86
CA ARG A 138 43.95 20.47 9.26
C ARG A 138 43.67 20.03 7.81
N LYS A 139 44.67 20.23 6.97
CA LYS A 139 44.69 20.15 5.51
C LYS A 139 45.65 19.02 5.12
N ALA A 140 45.49 18.50 3.91
CA ALA A 140 46.35 17.54 3.19
C ALA A 140 46.12 16.06 3.62
N ASP A 141 46.03 15.06 2.73
CA ASP A 141 46.58 14.89 1.38
C ASP A 141 45.68 14.00 0.50
N ASP A 142 46.07 13.95 -0.77
CA ASP A 142 45.56 13.23 -1.94
C ASP A 142 45.30 11.72 -1.75
N ASP A 143 44.38 11.17 -2.54
CA ASP A 143 44.67 10.10 -3.51
C ASP A 143 43.39 9.73 -4.28
N GLU A 144 43.53 9.74 -5.61
CA GLU A 144 42.57 9.15 -6.55
C GLU A 144 42.55 7.63 -6.35
N ASP A 145 41.39 6.99 -6.51
CA ASP A 145 41.32 5.70 -7.19
C ASP A 145 39.88 5.39 -7.65
N GLU A 146 39.83 5.13 -8.94
CA GLU A 146 38.75 4.65 -9.78
C GLU A 146 38.63 3.13 -9.64
N GLU A 147 37.47 2.58 -9.25
CA GLU A 147 37.06 1.26 -9.78
C GLU A 147 35.56 0.97 -9.61
N THR A 148 34.90 0.85 -10.75
CA THR A 148 33.61 0.19 -10.96
C THR A 148 33.80 -1.31 -11.16
N ALA A 149 33.05 -2.15 -10.44
CA ALA A 149 32.62 -3.53 -10.75
C ALA A 149 32.43 -4.29 -9.41
N GLU A 150 31.57 -5.27 -9.20
CA GLU A 150 30.54 -5.94 -9.97
C GLU A 150 29.75 -6.78 -8.95
N ASP A 151 28.54 -7.14 -9.37
CA ASP A 151 27.59 -8.06 -8.78
C ASP A 151 28.14 -9.28 -8.02
N TYR A 152 27.61 -9.51 -6.81
CA TYR A 152 27.43 -10.87 -6.30
C TYR A 152 26.22 -10.96 -5.37
N TYR A 153 25.07 -11.40 -5.90
CA TYR A 153 24.00 -12.01 -5.11
C TYR A 153 23.83 -13.47 -5.56
N PRO A 154 23.84 -14.44 -4.62
CA PRO A 154 23.77 -15.85 -4.98
C PRO A 154 22.38 -16.21 -5.51
N ALA A 155 22.37 -17.00 -6.59
CA ALA A 155 21.17 -17.58 -7.18
C ALA A 155 20.46 -18.52 -6.18
N PHE A 156 19.19 -18.26 -5.90
CA PHE A 156 18.30 -19.20 -5.21
C PHE A 156 17.92 -20.31 -6.19
N THR A 157 18.50 -21.49 -6.04
CA THR A 157 18.06 -22.68 -6.76
C THR A 157 16.82 -23.26 -6.07
N PHE A 158 15.69 -23.25 -6.76
CA PHE A 158 14.48 -23.96 -6.35
C PHE A 158 14.68 -25.44 -6.66
N GLN A 159 14.62 -26.28 -5.63
CA GLN A 159 14.78 -27.72 -5.77
C GLN A 159 13.37 -28.33 -5.73
N ASP A 160 12.92 -28.82 -6.88
CA ASP A 160 11.67 -29.58 -6.99
C ASP A 160 11.88 -30.97 -6.38
N ASP A 161 11.31 -31.21 -5.20
CA ASP A 161 11.17 -32.55 -4.66
C ASP A 161 10.04 -33.28 -5.38
N LYS A 162 10.36 -34.48 -5.88
CA LYS A 162 9.49 -35.38 -6.62
C LYS A 162 9.00 -36.52 -5.73
#